data_AF-A0A2E0T7Y7-F1
#
_entry.id   AF-A0A2E0T7Y7-F1
#
_cell.length_a   1.000
_cell.length_b   1.000
_cell.length_c   1.000
_cell.angle_alpha   90.00
_cell.angle_beta   90.00
_cell.angle_gamma   90.00
#
_symmetry.space_group_name_H-M   'P 1'
#
loop_
_entity.id
_entity.type
_entity.pdbx_description
1 polymer ?
#
loop_
_entity_poly.entity_id
_entity_poly.type
_entity_poly.pdbx_seq_one_letter_code
_entity_poly.pdbx_strand_id
1 'polypeptide(L)' 'MKYLFGLFAIIVFAASINSLLMGKVSLVEGDLIPRFELFDQDNTLLSSQNFFGQKVVVYFFPYADTPG' A
#
# COMPACT_ATOMS: atom_id res chain seq x y z
N MET A 1 -20.94 34.12 2.78
CA MET A 1 -19.51 34.02 3.17
C MET A 1 -19.28 33.16 4.42
N LYS A 2 -19.87 33.46 5.58
CA LYS A 2 -19.67 32.70 6.83
C LYS A 2 -20.00 31.19 6.72
N TYR A 3 -21.09 30.84 6.04
CA TYR A 3 -21.50 29.44 5.84
C TYR A 3 -20.62 28.66 4.86
N LEU A 4 -20.00 29.36 3.90
CA LEU A 4 -19.09 28.75 2.92
C LEU A 4 -17.78 28.30 3.58
N PHE A 5 -17.26 29.12 4.51
CA PHE A 5 -16.07 28.79 5.29
C PHE A 5 -16.31 27.61 6.25
N GLY A 6 -17.51 27.54 6.85
CA GLY A 6 -17.92 26.40 7.67
C GLY A 6 -18.01 25.09 6.87
N LEU A 7 -18.58 25.14 5.66
CA LEU A 7 -18.67 23.96 4.78
C LEU A 7 -17.26 23.45 4.38
N PHE A 8 -16.36 24.37 4.04
CA PHE A 8 -14.97 24.03 3.70
C PHE A 8 -14.23 23.39 4.88
N ALA A 9 -14.39 23.95 6.09
CA ALA A 9 -13.79 23.40 7.30
C ALA A 9 -14.28 21.97 7.61
N ILE A 10 -15.58 21.70 7.41
CA ILE A 10 -16.15 20.36 7.61
C ILE A 10 -15.57 19.36 6.60
N ILE A 11 -15.41 19.75 5.33
CA ILE A 11 -14.82 18.88 4.29
C ILE A 11 -13.36 18.55 4.62
N VAL A 12 -12.56 19.56 5.00
CA VAL A 12 -11.15 19.37 5.38
C VAL A 12 -11.03 18.51 6.64
N PHE A 13 -11.91 18.71 7.63
CA PHE A 13 -11.94 17.92 8.85
C PHE A 13 -12.30 16.45 8.58
N ALA A 14 -13.34 16.20 7.77
CA ALA A 14 -13.72 14.84 7.37
C ALA A 14 -12.61 14.13 6.58
N ALA A 15 -11.93 14.84 5.67
CA ALA A 15 -10.79 14.29 4.93
C ALA A 15 -9.59 13.96 5.85
N SER A 16 -9.34 14.81 6.86
CA SER A 16 -8.26 14.61 7.84
C SER A 16 -8.51 13.40 8.75
N ILE A 17 -9.76 13.16 9.14
CA ILE A 17 -10.15 12.00 9.93
C ILE A 17 -9.89 10.70 9.15
N ASN A 18 -10.22 10.64 7.86
CA ASN A 18 -9.93 9.44 7.05
C ASN A 18 -8.43 9.10 7.02
N SER A 19 -7.56 10.10 6.92
CA SER A 19 -6.10 9.91 6.96
C SER A 19 -5.62 9.38 8.31
N LEU A 20 -6.16 9.89 9.42
CA LEU A 20 -5.81 9.46 10.78
C LEU A 20 -6.36 8.06 11.14
N LEU A 21 -7.49 7.67 10.53
CA LEU A 21 -8.14 6.38 10.76
C LEU A 21 -7.66 5.27 9.83
N MET A 22 -6.87 5.58 8.79
CA MET A 22 -6.20 4.57 7.98
C MET A 22 -5.06 3.95 8.80
N GLY A 23 -5.42 2.96 9.61
CA GLY A 23 -4.47 2.15 10.36
C GLY A 23 -3.43 1.50 9.44
N LYS A 24 -2.19 1.41 9.92
CA LYS A 24 -1.12 0.69 9.23
C LYS A 24 -1.56 -0.76 9.02
N VAL A 25 -1.81 -1.15 7.77
CA VAL A 25 -2.07 -2.55 7.41
C VAL A 25 -0.77 -3.33 7.59
N SER A 26 -0.80 -4.31 8.48
CA SER A 26 0.29 -5.26 8.69
C SER A 26 -0.26 -6.66 8.47
N LEU A 27 0.47 -7.50 7.76
CA LEU A 27 0.13 -8.90 7.58
C LEU A 27 0.48 -9.68 8.85
N VAL A 28 -0.36 -10.65 9.19
CA VAL A 28 -0.09 -11.66 10.21
C VAL A 28 -0.09 -13.07 9.60
N GLU A 29 0.38 -14.06 10.33
CA GLU A 29 0.36 -15.44 9.87
C GLU A 29 -1.07 -15.91 9.57
N GLY A 30 -1.25 -16.56 8.42
CA GLY A 30 -2.55 -17.02 7.93
C GLY A 30 -3.28 -16.01 7.04
N ASP A 31 -2.85 -14.75 6.99
CA ASP A 31 -3.40 -13.79 6.04
C ASP A 31 -3.12 -14.22 4.60
N LEU A 32 -4.10 -13.96 3.73
CA LEU A 32 -3.89 -14.11 2.29
C LEU A 32 -2.90 -13.05 1.81
N ILE A 33 -2.05 -13.45 0.86
CA ILE A 33 -1.13 -12.52 0.21
C ILE A 33 -1.91 -11.36 -0.43
N PRO A 34 -1.47 -10.10 -0.22
CA PRO A 34 -2.06 -8.96 -0.92
C PRO A 34 -1.89 -9.11 -2.43
N ARG A 35 -2.86 -8.59 -3.18
CA ARG A 35 -2.69 -8.43 -4.63
C ARG A 35 -1.69 -7.31 -4.90
N PHE A 36 -0.68 -7.62 -5.70
CA PHE A 36 0.28 -6.65 -6.20
C PHE A 36 0.63 -6.92 -7.67
N GLU A 37 1.05 -5.87 -8.35
CA GLU A 37 1.63 -5.86 -9.68
C GLU A 37 2.86 -4.98 -9.66
N LEU A 38 4.02 -5.52 -10.04
CA LEU A 38 5.32 -4.85 -9.99
C LEU A 38 6.11 -5.22 -11.23
N PHE A 39 6.94 -4.29 -11.72
CA PHE A 39 7.93 -4.60 -12.73
C PHE A 39 9.16 -5.24 -12.09
N ASP A 40 9.70 -6.27 -12.73
CA ASP A 40 11.02 -6.81 -12.39
C ASP A 40 12.15 -5.97 -13.00
N GLN A 41 13.40 -6.41 -12.80
CA GLN A 41 14.59 -5.73 -13.32
C GLN A 41 14.65 -5.63 -14.85
N ASP A 42 13.90 -6.46 -15.57
CA ASP A 42 13.85 -6.53 -17.03
C ASP A 42 12.59 -5.82 -17.59
N ASN A 43 11.86 -5.08 -16.74
CA ASN A 43 10.58 -4.45 -17.03
C ASN A 43 9.46 -5.44 -17.40
N THR A 44 9.56 -6.70 -16.95
CA THR A 44 8.46 -7.66 -17.05
C THR A 44 7.46 -7.38 -15.93
N LEU A 45 6.19 -7.22 -16.28
CA LEU A 45 5.13 -7.06 -15.30
C LEU A 45 4.83 -8.41 -14.62
N LEU A 46 5.05 -8.48 -13.32
CA LEU A 46 4.74 -9.63 -12.47
C LEU A 46 3.58 -9.29 -11.53
N SER A 47 2.67 -10.23 -11.35
CA SER A 47 1.57 -10.15 -10.39
C SER A 47 1.69 -11.22 -9.31
N SER A 48 1.09 -10.96 -8.15
CA SER A 48 0.93 -11.96 -7.08
C SER A 48 0.31 -13.29 -7.56
N GLN A 49 -0.51 -13.27 -8.61
CA GLN A 49 -1.16 -14.46 -9.17
C GLN A 49 -0.18 -15.39 -9.89
N ASN A 50 0.92 -14.85 -10.44
CA ASN A 50 1.93 -15.65 -11.14
C ASN A 50 2.62 -16.68 -10.23
N PHE A 51 2.49 -16.53 -8.92
CA PHE A 51 3.14 -17.36 -7.90
C PHE A 51 2.22 -18.40 -7.24
N PHE A 52 0.96 -18.51 -7.68
CA PHE A 52 0.01 -19.46 -7.09
C PHE A 52 0.48 -20.92 -7.24
N GLY A 53 0.32 -21.69 -6.16
CA GLY A 53 0.78 -23.08 -6.09
C GLY A 53 2.27 -23.25 -5.79
N GLN A 54 3.03 -22.17 -5.66
CA GLN A 54 4.46 -22.19 -5.35
C GLN A 54 4.72 -21.75 -3.91
N LYS A 55 5.78 -22.31 -3.28
CA LYS A 55 6.29 -21.77 -2.01
C LYS A 55 7.20 -20.58 -2.34
N VAL A 56 6.83 -19.40 -1.88
CA VAL A 56 7.53 -18.14 -2.20
C VAL A 56 7.99 -17.44 -0.93
N VAL A 57 9.20 -16.90 -0.96
CA VAL A 57 9.72 -15.99 0.05
C VAL A 57 9.75 -14.59 -0.56
N VAL A 58 9.04 -13.64 0.05
CA VAL A 58 9.03 -12.24 -0.36
C VAL A 58 9.88 -11.44 0.63
N TYR A 59 10.89 -10.73 0.12
CA TYR A 59 11.80 -9.94 0.92
C TYR A 59 11.83 -8.49 0.40
N PHE A 60 11.66 -7.53 1.31
CA PHE A 60 11.72 -6.11 1.01
C PHE A 60 13.06 -5.54 1.50
N PHE A 61 13.79 -4.86 0.62
CA PHE A 61 15.01 -4.14 0.96
C PHE A 61 14.88 -2.65 0.64
N PRO A 62 15.65 -1.74 1.29
CA PRO A 62 15.49 -0.29 1.10
C PRO A 62 15.88 0.19 -0.30
N TYR A 63 16.97 -0.35 -0.85
CA TYR A 63 17.50 0.02 -2.15
C TYR A 63 18.27 -1.13 -2.79
N ALA A 64 18.13 -1.29 -4.11
CA ALA A 64 18.83 -2.31 -4.88
C ALA A 64 20.32 -1.96 -4.97
N ASP A 65 21.18 -2.92 -5.31
CA ASP A 65 22.60 -2.67 -5.62
C ASP A 65 23.38 -1.95 -4.50
N THR A 66 22.99 -2.17 -3.25
CA THR A 66 23.76 -1.71 -2.09
C THR A 66 24.75 -2.80 -1.64
N PRO A 67 26.02 -2.47 -1.33
CA PRO A 67 27.07 -3.47 -1.06
C PRO A 67 26.94 -4.30 0.22
N GLY A 68 25.77 -4.30 0.88
CA GLY A 68 25.49 -4.83 2.22
C GLY A 68 26.45 -5.88 2.77
#